data_AF-A0AAU7ZVI6-F1
#
_entry.id   AF-A0AAU7ZVI6-F1
#
_cell.length_a   1.000
_cell.length_b   1.000
_cell.length_c   1.000
_cell.angle_alpha   90.00
_cell.angle_beta   90.00
_cell.angle_gamma   90.00
#
_symmetry.space_group_name_H-M   'P 1'
#
loop_
_entity.id
_entity.type
_entity.pdbx_description
1 polymer ?
#
loop_
_entity_poly.entity_id
_entity_poly.type
_entity_poly.pdbx_seq_one_letter_code
_entity_poly.pdbx_strand_id
1 'polypeptide(L)' 'MALSFAKDIRPLFRDGDIECMKPDGIALDDFVWMSVPANATLVYGTVSDGSMPPDEPWSADRVALFKEWMDAGYPA' A
#
# COMPACT_ATOMS: atom_id res chain seq x y z
N MET A 1 -9.33 -15.93 7.44
CA MET A 1 -9.33 -14.58 8.05
C MET A 1 -9.15 -13.62 6.90
N ALA A 2 -10.09 -12.71 6.68
CA ALA A 2 -9.96 -11.75 5.59
C ALA A 2 -8.97 -10.66 6.01
N LEU A 3 -7.97 -10.38 5.16
CA LEU A 3 -7.16 -9.17 5.28
C LEU A 3 -8.09 -7.95 5.18
N SER A 4 -7.73 -6.86 5.84
CA SER A 4 -8.48 -5.61 5.81
C SER A 4 -7.53 -4.45 5.60
N PHE A 5 -7.92 -3.49 4.77
CA PHE A 5 -7.08 -2.34 4.52
C PHE A 5 -6.76 -1.61 5.82
N ALA A 6 -7.76 -1.32 6.64
CA ALA A 6 -7.56 -0.52 7.85
C ALA A 6 -6.67 -1.18 8.92
N LYS A 7 -6.66 -2.51 9.04
CA LYS A 7 -5.88 -3.22 10.07
C LYS A 7 -4.59 -3.83 9.57
N ASP A 8 -4.55 -4.28 8.32
CA ASP A 8 -3.43 -5.07 7.80
C ASP A 8 -2.57 -4.26 6.82
N ILE A 9 -3.18 -3.35 6.04
CA ILE A 9 -2.48 -2.60 4.99
C ILE A 9 -2.12 -1.17 5.40
N ARG A 10 -3.06 -0.43 6.00
CA ARG A 10 -2.87 0.94 6.49
C ARG A 10 -1.67 1.07 7.44
N PRO A 11 -1.46 0.18 8.45
CA PRO A 11 -0.27 0.29 9.30
C PRO A 11 1.06 -0.07 8.60
N LEU A 12 1.03 -0.62 7.39
CA LEU A 12 2.26 -0.81 6.59
C LEU A 12 2.74 0.53 6.00
N PHE A 13 1.82 1.46 5.77
CA PHE A 13 2.11 2.82 5.32
C PHE A 13 2.30 3.71 6.55
N ARG A 14 3.52 4.19 6.77
CA ARG A 14 3.79 5.12 7.86
C ARG A 14 3.32 6.51 7.45
N ASP A 15 3.06 7.38 8.43
CA ASP A 15 2.73 8.78 8.14
C ASP A 15 3.77 9.46 7.24
N GLY A 16 5.06 9.14 7.40
CA GLY A 16 6.12 9.64 6.51
C GLY A 16 5.97 9.19 5.05
N ASP A 17 5.50 7.96 4.82
CA ASP A 17 5.23 7.46 3.47
C ASP A 17 4.03 8.19 2.86
N ILE A 18 2.98 8.41 3.65
CA ILE A 18 1.78 9.16 3.26
C ILE A 18 2.12 10.63 2.97
N GLU A 19 2.93 11.27 3.81
CA GLU A 19 3.36 12.67 3.64
C GLU A 19 4.26 12.84 2.41
N CYS A 20 5.13 11.87 2.13
CA CYS A 20 5.97 11.90 0.94
C CYS A 20 5.17 11.73 -0.36
N MET A 21 4.05 11.00 -0.31
CA MET A 21 3.19 10.70 -1.47
C MET A 21 2.03 11.69 -1.66
N LYS A 22 1.60 12.36 -0.59
CA LYS A 22 0.64 13.47 -0.65
C LYS A 22 0.94 14.52 -1.73
N PRO A 23 2.18 15.04 -1.89
CA PRO A 23 2.48 16.03 -2.93
C PRO A 23 2.29 15.49 -4.36
N ASP A 24 2.45 14.19 -4.58
CA ASP A 24 2.17 13.51 -5.85
C ASP A 24 0.67 13.20 -6.04
N GLY A 25 -0.19 13.57 -5.09
CA GLY A 25 -1.64 13.30 -5.13
C GLY A 25 -1.99 11.83 -4.84
N ILE A 26 -1.07 11.08 -4.25
CA ILE A 26 -1.22 9.66 -3.92
C ILE A 26 -1.71 9.56 -2.47
N ALA A 27 -2.94 9.10 -2.28
CA ALA A 27 -3.55 8.96 -0.97
C ALA A 27 -3.38 7.53 -0.44
N LEU A 28 -2.20 7.24 0.13
CA LEU A 28 -1.89 5.92 0.67
C LEU A 28 -2.72 5.55 1.92
N ASP A 29 -3.28 6.53 2.60
CA ASP A 29 -4.12 6.29 3.77
C ASP A 29 -5.61 6.17 3.41
N ASP A 30 -5.99 6.54 2.19
CA ASP A 30 -7.37 6.51 1.73
C ASP A 30 -7.73 5.16 1.10
N PHE A 31 -8.68 4.46 1.72
CA PHE A 31 -9.16 3.18 1.21
C PHE A 31 -9.86 3.29 -0.14
N VAL A 32 -10.63 4.36 -0.38
CA VAL A 32 -11.37 4.51 -1.63
C VAL A 32 -10.40 4.71 -2.79
N TRP A 33 -9.33 5.46 -2.56
CA TRP A 33 -8.25 5.63 -3.52
C TRP A 33 -7.44 4.34 -3.69
N MET A 34 -7.06 3.67 -2.59
CA MET A 34 -6.24 2.45 -2.66
C MET A 34 -6.98 1.24 -3.24
N SER A 35 -8.30 1.13 -3.01
CA SER A 35 -9.12 0.03 -3.55
C SER A 35 -9.34 0.13 -5.06
N VAL A 36 -8.87 1.19 -5.72
CA VAL A 36 -8.85 1.28 -7.17
C VAL A 36 -7.76 0.36 -7.71
N PRO A 37 -8.07 -0.59 -8.61
CA PRO A 37 -7.10 -1.56 -9.13
C PRO A 37 -5.85 -0.90 -9.74
N ALA A 38 -6.05 0.17 -10.52
CA ALA A 38 -4.96 0.93 -11.11
C ALA A 38 -4.02 1.54 -10.07
N ASN A 39 -4.57 2.08 -8.98
CA ASN A 39 -3.80 2.70 -7.90
C ASN A 39 -3.06 1.65 -7.08
N ALA A 40 -3.75 0.57 -6.69
CA ALA A 40 -3.12 -0.54 -5.96
C ALA A 40 -1.98 -1.17 -6.76
N THR A 41 -2.15 -1.40 -8.07
CA THR A 41 -1.07 -1.95 -8.92
C THR A 41 0.11 -0.98 -9.02
N LEU A 42 -0.15 0.33 -9.09
CA LEU A 42 0.90 1.35 -9.11
C LEU A 42 1.70 1.32 -7.79
N VAL A 43 1.01 1.37 -6.66
CA VAL A 43 1.63 1.31 -5.32
C VAL A 43 2.40 0.00 -5.14
N TYR A 44 1.80 -1.15 -5.49
CA TYR A 44 2.46 -2.45 -5.45
C TYR A 44 3.74 -2.46 -6.28
N GLY A 45 3.72 -1.89 -7.50
CA GLY A 45 4.88 -1.77 -8.35
C GLY A 45 6.00 -0.99 -7.66
N THR A 46 5.69 0.16 -7.04
CA THR A 46 6.72 0.99 -6.41
C THR A 46 7.28 0.39 -5.11
N VAL A 47 6.45 -0.24 -4.28
CA VAL A 47 6.94 -0.93 -3.07
C VAL A 47 7.68 -2.22 -3.40
N SER A 48 7.27 -2.93 -4.45
CA SER A 48 7.96 -4.14 -4.92
C SER A 48 9.29 -3.82 -5.62
N ASP A 49 9.41 -2.65 -6.24
CA ASP A 49 10.64 -2.14 -6.82
C ASP A 49 11.63 -1.69 -5.73
N GLY A 50 11.17 -1.48 -4.50
CA GLY A 50 11.99 -0.97 -3.39
C GLY A 50 12.26 0.54 -3.50
N SER A 51 11.64 1.22 -4.46
CA SER A 51 11.64 2.68 -4.58
C SER A 51 10.92 3.36 -3.41
N MET A 52 10.05 2.63 -2.69
CA MET A 52 9.42 3.09 -1.47
C MET A 52 9.42 2.02 -0.38
N PRO A 53 9.56 2.43 0.89
CA PRO A 53 10.05 3.73 1.36
C PRO A 53 11.54 3.99 1.04
N PRO A 54 11.98 5.24 0.79
CA PRO A 54 13.38 5.56 0.51
C PRO A 54 14.33 5.30 1.69
N ASP A 55 13.81 5.30 2.91
CA ASP A 55 14.59 5.08 4.14
C ASP A 55 14.59 3.60 4.58
N GLU A 56 13.47 2.91 4.37
CA GLU A 56 13.28 1.51 4.78
C GLU A 56 12.35 0.80 3.79
N PRO A 57 12.90 0.21 2.71
CA PRO A 57 12.09 -0.48 1.70
C PRO A 57 11.30 -1.63 2.32
N TRP A 58 10.13 -1.92 1.75
CA TRP A 58 9.29 -3.00 2.25
C TRP A 58 9.98 -4.37 2.12
N SER A 59 9.93 -5.14 3.20
CA SER A 59 10.35 -6.54 3.17
C SER A 59 9.42 -7.36 2.27
N ALA A 60 9.91 -8.48 1.74
CA ALA A 60 9.14 -9.37 0.87
C ALA A 60 7.80 -9.80 1.49
N ASP A 61 7.74 -9.98 2.82
CA ASP A 61 6.52 -10.30 3.55
C ASP A 61 5.45 -9.20 3.46
N ARG A 62 5.84 -7.92 3.55
CA ARG A 62 4.92 -6.78 3.43
C ARG A 62 4.36 -6.66 2.01
N VAL A 63 5.23 -6.85 1.02
CA VAL A 63 4.85 -6.85 -0.41
C VAL A 63 3.90 -8.00 -0.70
N ALA A 64 4.18 -9.20 -0.18
CA ALA A 64 3.30 -10.36 -0.30
C ALA A 64 1.94 -10.12 0.34
N LEU A 65 1.90 -9.53 1.54
CA LEU A 65 0.68 -9.23 2.28
C LEU A 65 -0.20 -8.21 1.54
N PHE A 66 0.41 -7.19 0.92
CA PHE A 66 -0.30 -6.26 0.05
C PHE A 66 -0.87 -6.95 -1.20
N LYS A 67 -0.09 -7.86 -1.81
CA LYS A 67 -0.56 -8.65 -2.95
C LYS A 67 -1.73 -9.57 -2.57
N GLU A 68 -1.69 -10.20 -1.40
CA GLU A 68 -2.79 -11.03 -0.90
C GLU A 68 -4.07 -10.20 -0.68
N TRP A 69 -3.95 -8.98 -0.17
CA TRP A 69 -5.08 -8.07 -0.04
C TRP A 69 -5.68 -7.66 -1.38
N MET A 70 -4.83 -7.39 -2.39
CA MET A 70 -5.30 -7.14 -3.75
C MET A 70 -6.04 -8.35 -4.34
N ASP A 71 -5.49 -9.56 -4.18
CA ASP A 71 -6.07 -10.81 -4.67
C ASP A 71 -7.42 -11.12 -3.99
N ALA A 72 -7.54 -10.77 -2.71
CA ALA A 72 -8.78 -10.85 -1.95
C ALA A 72 -9.88 -9.86 -2.41
N GLY A 73 -9.60 -8.98 -3.37
CA GLY A 73 -10.56 -8.04 -3.94
C GLY A 73 -10.69 -6.74 -3.16
N TYR A 74 -9.60 -6.24 -2.58
CA TYR A 74 -9.54 -4.95 -1.87
C TYR A 74 -10.50 -4.83 -0.67
N PRO A 75 -10.49 -5.78 0.29
CA PRO A 75 -11.32 -5.71 1.47
C PRO A 75 -10.97 -4.51 2.38
N ALA A 76 -11.97 -3.75 2.82
CA ALA A 76 -11.79 -2.58 3.71
C ALA A 76 -11.28 -2.94 5.10
#